data_AF-A0A5W0I6U5-F1
#
_entry.id   AF-A0A5W0I6U5-F1
#
_cell.length_a   1.000
_cell.length_b   1.000
_cell.length_c   1.000
_cell.angle_alpha   90.00
_cell.angle_beta   90.00
_cell.angle_gamma   90.00
#
_symmetry.space_group_name_H-M   'P 1'
#
loop_
_entity.id
_entity.type
_entity.pdbx_description
1 polymer ?
#
loop_
_entity_poly.entity_id
_entity_poly.type
_entity_poly.pdbx_seq_one_letter_code
_entity_poly.pdbx_strand_id
1 'polypeptide(L)'
;MPMILVKKNPRGKVIRELSSEEETAVKTVCGLKRPATMAQHNLANDLLREMREYDAWLQCDCIPGDSPAMNFAALKNNTGTLYLSSFNHEHAPECPMYRQLSGNEEETSFGASRHPVSTRINYRNFLPPDDSNSVIRLQARSAYHNGERSSVRKKRPRFGRLLLSLIEDAGLNKLDSLANPRIRTNYRECLDAIRQVTLQQEYIRGRALSEIIHFRPGMSERSQERLMETLENSERHWPARRKHMFFQIFMAQHICRDAVEIHWANGNIQVIRPVRGISINGEAQGGIRPPYW
;
A
#
# COMPACT_ATOMS: atom_id res chain seq x y z
N MET A 1 8.85 27.26 -10.20
CA MET A 1 8.53 26.81 -8.82
C MET A 1 9.29 25.53 -8.57
N PRO A 2 9.79 25.25 -7.36
CA PRO A 2 10.45 23.99 -7.10
C PRO A 2 9.45 22.81 -7.17
N MET A 3 9.96 21.62 -7.44
CA MET A 3 9.19 20.38 -7.30
C MET A 3 8.88 20.15 -5.82
N ILE A 4 7.70 19.61 -5.52
CA ILE A 4 7.25 19.43 -4.14
C ILE A 4 6.75 18.01 -3.89
N LEU A 5 7.01 17.50 -2.68
CA LEU A 5 6.37 16.30 -2.17
C LEU A 5 5.03 16.68 -1.55
N VAL A 6 3.97 16.01 -2.02
CA VAL A 6 2.61 16.20 -1.49
C VAL A 6 2.08 14.88 -0.97
N LYS A 7 1.35 14.91 0.14
CA LYS A 7 0.67 13.72 0.64
C LYS A 7 -0.40 13.28 -0.36
N LYS A 8 -0.50 11.96 -0.53
CA LYS A 8 -1.67 11.36 -1.15
C LYS A 8 -2.93 11.62 -0.32
N ASN A 9 -2.80 11.55 1.01
CA ASN A 9 -3.89 11.77 1.97
C ASN A 9 -3.43 12.61 3.18
N PRO A 10 -4.07 13.77 3.46
CA PRO A 10 -5.08 14.43 2.65
C PRO A 10 -4.43 14.95 1.35
N ARG A 11 -5.09 14.70 0.22
CA ARG A 11 -4.54 14.96 -1.11
C ARG A 11 -4.07 16.41 -1.25
N GLY A 12 -2.82 16.59 -1.68
CA GLY A 12 -2.27 17.91 -2.00
C GLY A 12 -1.66 18.64 -0.80
N LYS A 13 -1.71 18.09 0.41
CA LYS A 13 -0.99 18.67 1.55
C LYS A 13 0.52 18.57 1.30
N VAL A 14 1.19 19.72 1.20
CA VAL A 14 2.64 19.79 1.01
C VAL A 14 3.35 19.19 2.21
N ILE A 15 4.30 18.29 1.95
CA ILE A 15 5.21 17.72 2.94
C ILE A 15 6.44 18.62 3.01
N ARG A 16 7.12 18.81 1.87
CA ARG A 16 8.29 19.68 1.71
C ARG A 16 8.56 20.00 0.25
N GLU A 17 9.36 21.03 0.04
CA GLU A 17 9.98 21.33 -1.25
C GLU A 17 11.25 20.49 -1.43
N LEU A 18 11.58 20.15 -2.68
CA LEU A 18 12.85 19.52 -3.01
C LEU A 18 13.96 20.56 -3.06
N SER A 19 15.18 20.15 -2.72
CA SER A 19 16.37 20.95 -3.01
C SER A 19 16.68 20.93 -4.52
N SER A 20 17.43 21.91 -4.99
CA SER A 20 17.89 21.96 -6.39
C SER A 20 18.69 20.71 -6.79
N GLU A 21 19.44 20.13 -5.86
CA GLU A 21 20.21 18.89 -6.06
C GLU A 21 19.29 17.68 -6.22
N GLU A 22 18.25 17.55 -5.39
CA GLU A 22 17.26 16.48 -5.45
C GLU A 22 16.46 16.53 -6.75
N GLU A 23 16.00 17.73 -7.15
CA GLU A 23 15.31 17.92 -8.42
C GLU A 23 16.17 17.48 -9.60
N THR A 24 17.42 17.93 -9.62
CA THR A 24 18.37 17.60 -10.68
C THR A 24 18.63 16.09 -10.70
N ALA A 25 18.81 15.47 -9.54
CA ALA A 25 19.02 14.04 -9.41
C ALA A 25 17.84 13.24 -9.97
N VAL A 26 16.60 13.57 -9.59
CA VAL A 26 15.41 12.84 -10.06
C VAL A 26 15.16 13.06 -11.55
N LYS A 27 15.25 14.31 -12.02
CA LYS A 27 15.13 14.63 -13.46
C LYS A 27 16.19 13.88 -14.27
N THR A 28 17.41 13.74 -13.76
CA THR A 28 18.53 13.05 -14.45
C THR A 28 18.47 11.53 -14.35
N VAL A 29 17.99 10.96 -13.24
CA VAL A 29 17.98 9.49 -13.03
C VAL A 29 16.70 8.86 -13.55
N CYS A 30 15.56 9.52 -13.36
CA CYS A 30 14.23 8.99 -13.68
C CYS A 30 13.66 9.53 -15.00
N GLY A 31 14.07 10.73 -15.42
CA GLY A 31 13.59 11.40 -16.63
C GLY A 31 14.54 11.22 -17.82
N LEU A 32 15.66 11.93 -17.78
CA LEU A 32 16.69 11.88 -18.81
C LEU A 32 17.39 10.53 -18.69
N LYS A 33 17.47 9.73 -19.76
CA LYS A 33 18.30 8.51 -19.76
C LYS A 33 19.80 8.85 -19.86
N ARG A 34 20.25 9.86 -19.12
CA ARG A 34 21.64 10.34 -19.09
C ARG A 34 22.43 9.56 -18.03
N PRO A 35 23.75 9.43 -18.20
CA PRO A 35 24.60 8.89 -17.15
C PRO A 35 24.52 9.82 -15.93
N ALA A 36 24.01 9.30 -14.82
CA ALA A 36 23.94 10.02 -13.56
C ALA A 36 25.13 9.61 -12.67
N THR A 37 25.58 10.52 -11.82
CA THR A 37 26.63 10.23 -10.84
C THR A 37 26.08 9.31 -9.73
N MET A 38 26.97 8.64 -8.99
CA MET A 38 26.55 7.83 -7.85
C MET A 38 25.81 8.66 -6.80
N ALA A 39 26.24 9.92 -6.58
CA ALA A 39 25.57 10.86 -5.67
C ALA A 39 24.13 11.17 -6.13
N GLN A 40 23.93 11.43 -7.42
CA GLN A 40 22.59 11.65 -7.98
C GLN A 40 21.70 10.40 -7.86
N HIS A 41 22.27 9.20 -8.05
CA HIS A 41 21.54 7.96 -7.83
C HIS A 41 21.12 7.78 -6.37
N ASN A 42 21.98 8.12 -5.41
CA ASN A 42 21.65 8.04 -3.98
C ASN A 42 20.54 9.03 -3.62
N LEU A 43 20.66 10.30 -4.02
CA LEU A 43 19.63 11.31 -3.80
C LEU A 43 18.27 10.91 -4.39
N ALA A 44 18.24 10.43 -5.64
CA ALA A 44 17.00 9.97 -6.26
C ALA A 44 16.42 8.73 -5.55
N ASN A 45 17.28 7.82 -5.08
CA ASN A 45 16.86 6.65 -4.31
C ASN A 45 16.21 7.03 -2.99
N ASP A 46 16.85 7.92 -2.24
CA ASP A 46 16.39 8.38 -0.93
C ASP A 46 15.05 9.10 -1.09
N LEU A 47 14.89 9.93 -2.11
CA LEU A 47 13.60 10.56 -2.40
C LEU A 47 12.51 9.52 -2.76
N LEU A 48 12.78 8.55 -3.63
CA LEU A 48 11.78 7.53 -3.98
C LEU A 48 11.41 6.66 -2.77
N ARG A 49 12.34 6.44 -1.83
CA ARG A 49 12.07 5.76 -0.55
C ARG A 49 11.19 6.63 0.35
N GLU A 50 11.52 7.90 0.51
CA GLU A 50 10.72 8.89 1.26
C GLU A 50 9.29 8.97 0.70
N MET A 51 9.13 9.05 -0.62
CA MET A 51 7.82 9.03 -1.27
C MET A 51 6.99 7.80 -0.88
N ARG A 52 7.62 6.62 -0.79
CA ARG A 52 6.92 5.38 -0.39
C ARG A 52 6.72 5.28 1.11
N GLU A 53 7.58 5.90 1.91
CA GLU A 53 7.48 5.96 3.36
C GLU A 53 6.29 6.81 3.79
N TYR A 54 6.15 8.00 3.21
CA TYR A 54 5.10 8.97 3.54
C TYR A 54 3.83 8.86 2.68
N ASP A 55 3.76 7.87 1.78
CA ASP A 55 2.69 7.74 0.77
C ASP A 55 2.47 9.07 0.01
N ALA A 56 3.58 9.62 -0.49
CA ALA A 56 3.64 10.92 -1.14
C ALA A 56 3.68 10.80 -2.67
N TRP A 57 3.18 11.84 -3.31
CA TRP A 57 3.35 12.09 -4.74
C TRP A 57 4.35 13.21 -4.95
N LEU A 58 5.05 13.14 -6.06
CA LEU A 58 5.97 14.18 -6.50
C LEU A 58 5.26 15.03 -7.54
N GLN A 59 5.00 16.29 -7.19
CA GLN A 59 4.47 17.29 -8.09
C GLN A 59 5.61 17.91 -8.88
N CYS A 60 5.51 17.84 -10.21
CA CYS A 60 6.47 18.49 -11.10
C CYS A 60 6.14 19.97 -11.26
N ASP A 61 7.18 20.75 -11.52
CA ASP A 61 7.17 22.16 -11.86
C ASP A 61 6.88 22.47 -13.33
N CYS A 62 6.76 21.45 -14.20
CA CYS A 62 6.68 21.65 -15.65
C CYS A 62 5.34 22.21 -16.13
N ILE A 63 4.25 21.96 -15.40
CA ILE A 63 2.91 22.45 -15.75
C ILE A 63 2.41 23.28 -14.56
N PRO A 64 2.29 24.62 -14.72
CA PRO A 64 1.71 25.46 -13.69
C PRO A 64 0.17 25.34 -13.68
N GLY A 65 -0.45 25.58 -12.52
CA GLY A 65 -1.91 25.66 -12.36
C GLY A 65 -2.52 24.50 -11.58
N ASP A 66 -3.85 24.37 -11.67
CA ASP A 66 -4.66 23.49 -10.80
C ASP A 66 -4.55 22.00 -11.13
N SER A 67 -3.95 21.67 -12.26
CA SER A 67 -3.63 20.29 -12.67
C SER A 67 -2.14 20.21 -12.98
N PRO A 68 -1.27 20.02 -11.97
CA PRO A 68 0.16 19.85 -12.15
C PRO A 68 0.54 18.39 -12.40
N ALA A 69 1.60 18.14 -13.16
CA ALA A 69 2.01 16.78 -13.51
C ALA A 69 2.49 16.03 -12.27
N MET A 70 1.89 14.85 -12.01
CA MET A 70 2.13 14.10 -10.79
C MET A 70 2.87 12.79 -11.06
N ASN A 71 3.71 12.40 -10.11
CA ASN A 71 4.45 11.15 -10.17
C ASN A 71 4.34 10.37 -8.86
N PHE A 72 4.34 9.04 -8.96
CA PHE A 72 4.39 8.14 -7.81
C PHE A 72 5.59 7.20 -7.92
N ALA A 73 6.13 6.85 -6.77
CA ALA A 73 7.21 5.88 -6.66
C ALA A 73 6.63 4.45 -6.65
N ALA A 74 7.00 3.66 -7.64
CA ALA A 74 6.53 2.30 -7.84
C ALA A 74 7.66 1.28 -7.62
N LEU A 75 7.29 0.08 -7.18
CA LEU A 75 8.23 -1.03 -6.96
C LEU A 75 7.95 -2.15 -7.95
N LYS A 76 8.97 -2.57 -8.70
CA LYS A 76 8.90 -3.75 -9.55
C LYS A 76 9.09 -5.00 -8.69
N ASN A 77 7.98 -5.68 -8.38
CA ASN A 77 7.91 -6.82 -7.44
C ASN A 77 8.99 -7.90 -7.66
N ASN A 78 9.35 -8.21 -8.90
CA ASN A 78 10.31 -9.29 -9.20
C ASN A 78 11.76 -8.88 -8.97
N THR A 79 12.09 -7.59 -9.14
CA THR A 79 13.48 -7.12 -9.13
C THR A 79 13.83 -6.26 -7.91
N GLY A 80 12.82 -5.86 -7.12
CA GLY A 80 13.01 -4.93 -6.01
C GLY A 80 13.43 -3.53 -6.47
N THR A 81 13.19 -3.20 -7.74
CA THR A 81 13.65 -1.96 -8.35
C THR A 81 12.61 -0.87 -8.17
N LEU A 82 13.03 0.26 -7.59
CA LEU A 82 12.23 1.48 -7.52
C LEU A 82 12.26 2.19 -8.88
N TYR A 83 11.11 2.72 -9.28
CA TYR A 83 11.00 3.57 -10.46
C TYR A 83 9.92 4.63 -10.27
N LEU A 84 10.11 5.75 -10.94
CA LEU A 84 9.13 6.83 -10.97
C LEU A 84 8.15 6.62 -12.14
N SER A 85 6.86 6.74 -11.85
CA SER A 85 5.78 6.64 -12.84
C SER A 85 4.88 7.87 -12.78
N SER A 86 4.61 8.44 -13.95
CA SER A 86 3.70 9.58 -14.11
C SER A 86 2.24 9.13 -14.09
N PHE A 87 1.33 10.00 -13.68
CA PHE A 87 -0.12 9.81 -13.71
C PHE A 87 -0.85 11.17 -13.75
N ASN A 88 -2.19 11.14 -13.84
CA ASN A 88 -3.08 12.30 -13.99
C ASN A 88 -3.06 12.90 -15.41
N HIS A 89 -1.97 13.52 -15.83
CA HIS A 89 -1.78 14.05 -17.18
C HIS A 89 -0.29 14.05 -17.54
N GLU A 90 0.00 14.20 -18.82
CA GLU A 90 1.36 14.17 -19.34
C GLU A 90 2.15 15.37 -18.83
N HIS A 91 3.46 15.22 -18.68
CA HIS A 91 4.32 16.38 -18.41
C HIS A 91 4.37 17.29 -19.65
N ALA A 92 4.94 18.50 -19.51
CA ALA A 92 5.20 19.34 -20.68
C ALA A 92 6.20 18.63 -21.63
N PRO A 93 6.09 18.79 -22.97
CA PRO A 93 6.95 18.08 -23.94
C PRO A 93 8.45 18.27 -23.73
N GLU A 94 8.86 19.42 -23.23
CA GLU A 94 10.23 19.80 -22.89
C GLU A 94 10.70 19.27 -21.53
N CYS A 95 9.79 18.71 -20.72
CA CYS A 95 10.11 18.18 -19.41
C CYS A 95 10.97 16.91 -19.53
N PRO A 96 12.08 16.81 -18.78
CA PRO A 96 12.84 15.56 -18.61
C PRO A 96 12.01 14.30 -18.33
N MET A 97 10.87 14.45 -17.67
CA MET A 97 9.99 13.35 -17.25
C MET A 97 8.83 13.09 -18.22
N TYR A 98 8.81 13.73 -19.39
CA TYR A 98 7.78 13.50 -20.41
C TYR A 98 7.72 12.05 -20.85
N ARG A 99 6.52 11.48 -20.75
CA ARG A 99 6.15 10.15 -21.25
C ARG A 99 4.70 10.21 -21.68
N GLN A 100 4.40 9.66 -22.87
CA GLN A 100 3.02 9.51 -23.31
C GLN A 100 2.26 8.59 -22.36
N LEU A 101 1.11 9.07 -21.87
CA LEU A 101 0.23 8.30 -21.00
C LEU A 101 -0.67 7.42 -21.86
N SER A 102 -0.39 6.12 -21.92
CA SER A 102 -1.34 5.17 -22.51
C SER A 102 -2.54 5.02 -21.57
N GLY A 103 -3.69 5.61 -21.93
CA GLY A 103 -4.95 5.37 -21.24
C GLY A 103 -5.34 3.89 -21.34
N ASN A 104 -5.67 3.27 -20.22
CA ASN A 104 -6.17 1.89 -20.19
C ASN A 104 -7.64 1.95 -19.76
N GLU A 105 -8.59 1.67 -20.66
CA GLU A 105 -10.03 1.84 -20.42
C GLU A 105 -10.56 0.99 -19.26
N GLU A 106 -9.89 -0.13 -18.95
CA GLU A 106 -10.21 -1.03 -17.83
C GLU A 106 -9.74 -0.50 -16.46
N GLU A 107 -9.03 0.62 -16.43
CA GLU A 107 -8.48 1.23 -15.22
C GLU A 107 -9.28 2.49 -14.80
N THR A 108 -9.29 2.76 -13.50
CA THR A 108 -9.73 4.05 -12.97
C THR A 108 -8.67 5.11 -13.24
N SER A 109 -9.01 6.39 -13.08
CA SER A 109 -8.04 7.51 -13.18
C SER A 109 -6.85 7.40 -12.23
N PHE A 110 -6.92 6.49 -11.25
CA PHE A 110 -5.86 6.17 -10.28
C PHE A 110 -5.17 4.81 -10.55
N GLY A 111 -5.42 4.19 -11.71
CA GLY A 111 -4.77 2.95 -12.13
C GLY A 111 -5.27 1.68 -11.45
N ALA A 112 -6.40 1.72 -10.74
CA ALA A 112 -7.04 0.53 -10.18
C ALA A 112 -7.93 -0.14 -11.23
N SER A 113 -7.97 -1.47 -11.28
CA SER A 113 -8.88 -2.18 -12.19
C SER A 113 -10.34 -1.94 -11.77
N ARG A 114 -11.20 -1.63 -12.74
CA ARG A 114 -12.66 -1.49 -12.53
C ARG A 114 -13.32 -2.81 -12.11
N HIS A 115 -12.77 -3.95 -12.57
CA HIS A 115 -13.26 -5.29 -12.24
C HIS A 115 -12.17 -6.18 -11.61
N PRO A 116 -11.79 -5.93 -10.35
CA PRO A 116 -10.65 -6.62 -9.76
C PRO A 116 -11.01 -8.06 -9.39
N VAL A 117 -10.21 -9.02 -9.88
CA VAL A 117 -10.38 -10.44 -9.55
C VAL A 117 -10.04 -10.69 -8.08
N SER A 118 -10.91 -11.41 -7.38
CA SER A 118 -10.65 -11.91 -6.03
C SER A 118 -10.16 -13.35 -6.12
N THR A 119 -8.95 -13.60 -5.65
CA THR A 119 -8.38 -14.96 -5.53
C THR A 119 -7.97 -15.17 -4.08
N ARG A 120 -8.20 -16.37 -3.57
CA ARG A 120 -7.78 -16.77 -2.22
C ARG A 120 -6.28 -16.52 -2.04
N ILE A 121 -5.90 -16.06 -0.86
CA ILE A 121 -4.51 -15.83 -0.53
C ILE A 121 -3.88 -17.09 0.05
N ASN A 122 -2.61 -17.32 -0.29
CA ASN A 122 -1.80 -18.29 0.42
C ASN A 122 -1.19 -17.60 1.65
N TYR A 123 -1.54 -18.06 2.85
CA TYR A 123 -1.06 -17.51 4.12
C TYR A 123 0.47 -17.58 4.29
N ARG A 124 1.16 -18.42 3.51
CA ARG A 124 2.64 -18.46 3.50
C ARG A 124 3.28 -17.43 2.57
N ASN A 125 2.50 -16.71 1.76
CA ASN A 125 3.01 -15.81 0.73
C ASN A 125 2.16 -14.52 0.58
N PHE A 126 1.56 -14.03 1.66
CA PHE A 126 0.78 -12.78 1.62
C PHE A 126 1.58 -11.55 2.00
N LEU A 127 2.60 -11.71 2.86
CA LEU A 127 3.42 -10.60 3.34
C LEU A 127 4.03 -9.81 2.16
N PRO A 128 4.02 -8.46 2.22
CA PRO A 128 4.69 -7.64 1.23
C PRO A 128 6.19 -7.97 1.10
N PRO A 129 6.78 -7.78 -0.08
CA PRO A 129 8.23 -7.83 -0.21
C PRO A 129 8.85 -6.75 0.69
N ASP A 130 10.01 -7.05 1.27
CA ASP A 130 10.79 -6.06 1.98
C ASP A 130 11.35 -5.05 0.98
N ASP A 131 11.03 -3.78 1.21
CA ASP A 131 11.41 -2.65 0.37
C ASP A 131 12.45 -1.72 1.00
N SER A 132 12.90 -2.03 2.22
CA SER A 132 13.90 -1.23 2.95
C SER A 132 15.21 -1.10 2.15
N ASN A 133 15.59 -2.18 1.45
CA ASN A 133 16.77 -2.22 0.58
C ASN A 133 16.42 -2.05 -0.90
N SER A 134 15.24 -1.54 -1.25
CA SER A 134 14.90 -1.30 -2.65
C SER A 134 15.74 -0.17 -3.23
N VAL A 135 16.27 -0.39 -4.44
CA VAL A 135 17.19 0.54 -5.12
C VAL A 135 16.74 0.71 -6.56
N ILE A 136 16.81 1.94 -7.06
CA ILE A 136 16.88 2.27 -8.47
C ILE A 136 18.16 1.59 -8.98
N ARG A 137 17.99 0.59 -9.84
CA ARG A 137 19.14 -0.07 -10.46
C ARG A 137 19.83 0.91 -11.39
N LEU A 138 21.16 1.04 -11.26
CA LEU A 138 22.02 1.57 -12.31
C LEU A 138 21.71 0.77 -13.58
N GLN A 139 21.12 1.41 -14.57
CA GLN A 139 20.86 0.75 -15.84
C GLN A 139 22.19 0.52 -16.54
N ALA A 140 22.78 -0.67 -16.39
CA ALA A 140 23.56 -1.23 -17.49
C ALA A 140 22.58 -1.35 -18.65
N ARG A 141 22.90 -0.75 -19.81
CA ARG A 141 22.05 -0.72 -21.01
C ARG A 141 21.45 -2.10 -21.28
N SER A 142 20.20 -2.29 -20.87
CA SER A 142 19.42 -3.48 -21.16
C SER A 142 18.54 -3.14 -22.34
N ALA A 143 18.73 -3.88 -23.43
CA ALA A 143 17.92 -3.82 -24.63
C ALA A 143 16.43 -3.88 -24.30
N TYR A 144 15.67 -3.15 -25.12
CA TYR A 144 14.22 -3.16 -25.15
C TYR A 144 13.68 -4.59 -25.07
N HIS A 145 12.97 -4.90 -24.00
CA HIS A 145 11.93 -5.92 -24.07
C HIS A 145 10.60 -5.20 -24.22
N ASN A 146 10.08 -5.21 -25.45
CA ASN A 146 8.65 -5.15 -25.72
C ASN A 146 8.02 -6.38 -25.08
N GLY A 147 7.83 -6.32 -23.76
CA GLY A 147 7.05 -7.29 -23.02
C GLY A 147 5.59 -6.93 -23.18
N GLU A 148 4.93 -7.64 -24.09
CA GLU A 148 3.50 -7.85 -24.14
C GLU A 148 2.90 -7.71 -22.72
N ARG A 149 2.19 -6.61 -22.47
CA ARG A 149 1.47 -6.41 -21.21
C ARG A 149 0.36 -7.45 -21.20
N SER A 150 0.66 -8.64 -20.70
CA SER A 150 -0.35 -9.65 -20.44
C SER A 150 -1.44 -8.98 -19.62
N SER A 151 -2.66 -8.98 -20.17
CA SER A 151 -3.88 -8.37 -19.65
C SER A 151 -4.37 -9.10 -18.39
N VAL A 152 -3.46 -9.28 -17.43
CA VAL A 152 -3.75 -9.87 -16.14
C VAL A 152 -4.54 -8.82 -15.36
N ARG A 153 -5.87 -8.95 -15.41
CA ARG A 153 -6.82 -8.16 -14.61
C ARG A 153 -6.24 -7.90 -13.23
N LYS A 154 -6.11 -6.63 -12.85
CA LYS A 154 -5.46 -6.28 -11.57
C LYS A 154 -6.28 -6.86 -10.42
N LYS A 155 -5.64 -7.70 -9.60
CA LYS A 155 -6.28 -8.38 -8.45
C LYS A 155 -6.66 -7.37 -7.37
N ARG A 156 -7.66 -7.71 -6.55
CA ARG A 156 -7.98 -6.94 -5.33
C ARG A 156 -6.73 -6.76 -4.44
N PRO A 157 -6.64 -5.66 -3.67
CA PRO A 157 -5.53 -5.44 -2.73
C PRO A 157 -5.26 -6.66 -1.86
N ARG A 158 -3.98 -6.94 -1.58
CA ARG A 158 -3.55 -8.14 -0.83
C ARG A 158 -4.27 -8.27 0.51
N PHE A 159 -4.40 -7.16 1.25
CA PHE A 159 -5.09 -7.14 2.53
C PHE A 159 -6.58 -7.47 2.40
N GLY A 160 -7.28 -6.94 1.39
CA GLY A 160 -8.68 -7.30 1.13
C GLY A 160 -8.84 -8.79 0.83
N ARG A 161 -7.91 -9.39 0.06
CA ARG A 161 -7.92 -10.83 -0.20
C ARG A 161 -7.59 -11.67 1.04
N LEU A 162 -6.70 -11.19 1.91
CA LEU A 162 -6.41 -11.81 3.20
C LEU A 162 -7.66 -11.87 4.07
N LEU A 163 -8.37 -10.74 4.24
CA LEU A 163 -9.60 -10.67 5.02
C LEU A 163 -10.68 -11.60 4.45
N LEU A 164 -10.89 -11.59 3.13
CA LEU A 164 -11.85 -12.49 2.49
C LEU A 164 -11.49 -13.97 2.70
N SER A 165 -10.21 -14.33 2.63
CA SER A 165 -9.77 -15.72 2.86
C SER A 165 -10.00 -16.13 4.32
N LEU A 166 -9.74 -15.23 5.28
CA LEU A 166 -10.01 -15.49 6.71
C LEU A 166 -11.51 -15.65 7.00
N ILE A 167 -12.37 -14.84 6.37
CA ILE A 167 -13.83 -14.95 6.48
C ILE A 167 -14.31 -16.29 5.91
N GLU A 168 -13.76 -16.70 4.77
CA GLU A 168 -14.08 -17.96 4.11
C GLU A 168 -13.69 -19.18 4.97
N ASP A 169 -12.48 -19.16 5.52
CA ASP A 169 -12.00 -20.24 6.40
C ASP A 169 -12.72 -20.29 7.74
N ALA A 170 -13.21 -19.15 8.23
CA ALA A 170 -14.08 -19.08 9.40
C ALA A 170 -15.52 -19.55 9.09
N GLY A 171 -15.85 -19.82 7.82
CA GLY A 171 -17.19 -20.23 7.38
C GLY A 171 -18.24 -19.15 7.49
N LEU A 172 -17.85 -17.88 7.69
CA LEU A 172 -18.78 -16.77 7.94
C LEU A 172 -19.51 -16.29 6.68
N ASN A 173 -19.07 -16.74 5.51
CA ASN A 173 -19.71 -16.49 4.22
C ASN A 173 -20.63 -17.63 3.76
N LYS A 174 -20.92 -18.62 4.62
CA LYS A 174 -21.79 -19.76 4.31
C LYS A 174 -23.06 -19.67 5.16
N LEU A 175 -24.18 -20.09 4.58
CA LEU A 175 -25.43 -20.29 5.31
C LEU A 175 -25.52 -21.77 5.69
N ASP A 176 -25.63 -22.06 6.99
CA ASP A 176 -25.74 -23.43 7.50
C ASP A 176 -27.03 -24.13 7.01
N SER A 177 -28.09 -23.37 6.75
CA SER A 177 -29.33 -23.86 6.18
C SER A 177 -30.07 -22.75 5.43
N LEU A 178 -30.65 -23.08 4.28
CA LEU A 178 -31.55 -22.19 3.54
C LEU A 178 -32.95 -22.11 4.17
N ALA A 179 -33.34 -23.13 4.95
CA ALA A 179 -34.67 -23.20 5.59
C ALA A 179 -34.76 -22.38 6.88
N ASN A 180 -33.63 -22.18 7.57
CA ASN A 180 -33.53 -21.29 8.73
C ASN A 180 -32.13 -20.67 8.75
N PRO A 181 -31.91 -19.56 8.01
CA PRO A 181 -30.61 -18.93 7.93
C PRO A 181 -30.28 -18.31 9.29
N ARG A 182 -29.53 -19.05 10.13
CA ARG A 182 -28.92 -18.48 11.33
C ARG A 182 -27.81 -17.53 10.89
N ILE A 183 -28.17 -16.26 10.74
CA ILE A 183 -27.19 -15.19 10.60
C ILE A 183 -26.51 -15.07 11.97
N ARG A 184 -25.21 -15.34 12.05
CA ARG A 184 -24.45 -14.98 13.26
C ARG A 184 -24.49 -13.46 13.40
N THR A 185 -25.37 -12.98 14.26
CA THR A 185 -25.58 -11.54 14.52
C THR A 185 -24.59 -11.01 15.56
N ASN A 186 -23.97 -11.89 16.35
CA ASN A 186 -23.00 -11.48 17.34
C ASN A 186 -21.62 -11.25 16.70
N TYR A 187 -21.24 -9.98 16.55
CA TYR A 187 -19.94 -9.58 16.00
C TYR A 187 -18.76 -10.21 16.75
N ARG A 188 -18.89 -10.45 18.07
CA ARG A 188 -17.83 -11.01 18.90
C ARG A 188 -17.56 -12.46 18.53
N GLU A 189 -18.63 -13.23 18.30
CA GLU A 189 -18.53 -14.61 17.82
C GLU A 189 -17.90 -14.68 16.43
N CYS A 190 -18.25 -13.75 15.54
CA CYS A 190 -17.62 -13.65 14.21
C CYS A 190 -16.11 -13.34 14.32
N LEU A 191 -15.72 -12.38 15.16
CA LEU A 191 -14.31 -12.07 15.39
C LEU A 191 -13.56 -13.24 16.05
N ASP A 192 -14.18 -13.92 17.02
CA ASP A 192 -13.59 -15.09 17.67
C ASP A 192 -13.42 -16.24 16.67
N ALA A 193 -14.37 -16.48 15.76
CA ALA A 193 -14.23 -17.47 14.69
C ALA A 193 -13.03 -17.17 13.78
N ILE A 194 -12.89 -15.91 13.34
CA ILE A 194 -11.72 -15.49 12.56
C ILE A 194 -10.42 -15.64 13.37
N ARG A 195 -10.43 -15.31 14.66
CA ARG A 195 -9.28 -15.48 15.55
C ARG A 195 -8.87 -16.95 15.69
N GLN A 196 -9.82 -17.88 15.70
CA GLN A 196 -9.49 -19.31 15.72
C GLN A 196 -8.79 -19.74 14.43
N VAL A 197 -9.21 -19.22 13.27
CA VAL A 197 -8.49 -19.46 12.00
C VAL A 197 -7.04 -18.99 12.11
N THR A 198 -6.78 -17.80 12.69
CA THR A 198 -5.40 -17.30 12.80
C THR A 198 -4.53 -18.10 13.77
N LEU A 199 -5.12 -18.76 14.77
CA LEU A 199 -4.41 -19.68 15.67
C LEU A 199 -4.05 -21.01 15.00
N GLN A 200 -4.90 -21.49 14.09
CA GLN A 200 -4.75 -22.79 13.45
C GLN A 200 -3.89 -22.74 12.18
N GLN A 201 -3.91 -21.62 11.46
CA GLN A 201 -3.22 -21.45 10.19
C GLN A 201 -1.82 -20.86 10.40
N GLU A 202 -0.86 -21.36 9.62
CA GLU A 202 0.53 -20.92 9.68
C GLU A 202 0.91 -19.99 8.53
N TYR A 203 1.75 -18.99 8.81
CA TYR A 203 2.37 -18.16 7.77
C TYR A 203 3.82 -18.55 7.45
N ILE A 204 4.47 -19.24 8.37
CA ILE A 204 5.72 -19.97 8.16
C ILE A 204 5.66 -21.22 9.04
N ARG A 205 6.39 -22.26 8.66
CA ARG A 205 6.36 -23.55 9.37
C ARG A 205 6.58 -23.35 10.87
N GLY A 206 5.62 -23.81 11.68
CA GLY A 206 5.68 -23.72 13.15
C GLY A 206 5.29 -22.35 13.73
N ARG A 207 4.83 -21.39 12.93
CA ARG A 207 4.38 -20.07 13.40
C ARG A 207 2.99 -19.73 12.90
N ALA A 208 2.11 -19.42 13.85
CA ALA A 208 0.70 -19.18 13.59
C ALA A 208 0.46 -17.75 13.08
N LEU A 209 -0.57 -17.56 12.25
CA LEU A 209 -0.99 -16.24 11.78
C LEU A 209 -1.31 -15.29 12.94
N SER A 210 -1.77 -15.80 14.08
CA SER A 210 -2.08 -15.03 15.28
C SER A 210 -0.88 -14.26 15.84
N GLU A 211 0.36 -14.61 15.48
CA GLU A 211 1.55 -13.85 15.86
C GLU A 211 1.65 -12.51 15.12
N ILE A 212 1.09 -12.43 13.92
CA ILE A 212 1.17 -11.25 13.03
C ILE A 212 -0.18 -10.66 12.67
N ILE A 213 -1.30 -11.30 13.03
CA ILE A 213 -2.66 -10.78 12.82
C ILE A 213 -3.36 -10.71 14.18
N HIS A 214 -3.54 -9.48 14.66
CA HIS A 214 -4.08 -9.18 15.98
C HIS A 214 -5.43 -8.51 15.89
N PHE A 215 -6.41 -9.01 16.64
CA PHE A 215 -7.76 -8.43 16.76
C PHE A 215 -7.93 -7.59 18.03
N ARG A 216 -6.85 -6.90 18.45
CA ARG A 216 -6.77 -6.16 19.72
C ARG A 216 -6.62 -4.67 19.44
N PRO A 217 -7.70 -3.85 19.47
CA PRO A 217 -7.59 -2.41 19.17
C PRO A 217 -6.72 -1.63 20.17
N GLY A 218 -6.69 -2.03 21.45
CA GLY A 218 -6.06 -1.29 22.54
C GLY A 218 -4.58 -1.55 22.74
N MET A 219 -3.85 -1.92 21.69
CA MET A 219 -2.40 -2.10 21.79
C MET A 219 -1.74 -0.73 21.97
N SER A 220 -1.03 -0.54 23.09
CA SER A 220 -0.23 0.68 23.31
C SER A 220 0.96 0.73 22.36
N GLU A 221 1.50 1.93 22.09
CA GLU A 221 2.70 2.11 21.26
C GLU A 221 3.88 1.24 21.76
N ARG A 222 4.15 1.24 23.07
CA ARG A 222 5.15 0.34 23.69
C ARG A 222 4.89 -1.14 23.43
N SER A 223 3.62 -1.54 23.39
CA SER A 223 3.24 -2.92 23.06
C SER A 223 3.43 -3.23 21.58
N GLN A 224 3.19 -2.25 20.69
CA GLN A 224 3.46 -2.37 19.26
C GLN A 224 4.97 -2.46 18.98
N GLU A 225 5.78 -1.63 19.63
CA GLU A 225 7.25 -1.64 19.55
C GLU A 225 7.81 -2.98 20.01
N ARG A 226 7.43 -3.43 21.21
CA ARG A 226 7.87 -4.73 21.73
C ARG A 226 7.45 -5.90 20.84
N LEU A 227 6.28 -5.83 20.22
CA LEU A 227 5.85 -6.83 19.25
C LEU A 227 6.74 -6.78 18.01
N MET A 228 7.05 -5.60 17.47
CA MET A 228 7.99 -5.46 16.34
C MET A 228 9.37 -6.01 16.66
N GLU A 229 9.97 -5.64 17.79
CA GLU A 229 11.25 -6.19 18.25
C GLU A 229 11.23 -7.72 18.31
N THR A 230 10.12 -8.27 18.80
CA THR A 230 9.90 -9.71 18.87
C THR A 230 9.83 -10.37 17.49
N LEU A 231 9.25 -9.69 16.49
CA LEU A 231 9.16 -10.19 15.12
C LEU A 231 10.49 -10.05 14.36
N GLU A 232 11.28 -9.02 14.67
CA GLU A 232 12.58 -8.72 14.04
C GLU A 232 13.74 -9.54 14.61
N ASN A 233 13.59 -10.09 15.83
CA ASN A 233 14.62 -10.91 16.43
C ASN A 233 14.92 -12.15 15.55
N SER A 234 16.17 -12.22 15.07
CA SER A 234 16.70 -13.16 14.08
C SER A 234 16.61 -14.64 14.48
N GLU A 235 16.42 -14.96 15.77
CA GLU A 235 16.20 -16.34 16.22
C GLU A 235 14.87 -16.92 15.70
N ARG A 236 13.91 -16.05 15.35
CA ARG A 236 12.61 -16.45 14.82
C ARG A 236 12.64 -16.37 13.30
N HIS A 237 12.81 -17.51 12.64
CA HIS A 237 12.74 -17.63 11.17
C HIS A 237 11.62 -16.77 10.58
N TRP A 238 12.00 -15.71 9.86
CA TRP A 238 11.10 -14.85 9.11
C TRP A 238 11.14 -15.21 7.63
N PRO A 239 10.02 -15.13 6.88
CA PRO A 239 10.04 -15.37 5.44
C PRO A 239 11.07 -14.47 4.73
N ALA A 240 12.00 -15.10 4.01
CA ALA A 240 13.08 -14.38 3.34
C ALA A 240 12.55 -13.28 2.40
N ARG A 241 13.17 -12.10 2.45
CA ARG A 241 12.85 -10.92 1.62
C ARG A 241 11.41 -10.42 1.81
N ARG A 242 10.78 -10.67 2.96
CA ARG A 242 9.47 -10.13 3.33
C ARG A 242 9.59 -9.11 4.43
N LYS A 243 8.78 -8.07 4.34
CA LYS A 243 8.77 -6.98 5.30
C LYS A 243 8.34 -7.50 6.67
N HIS A 244 9.11 -7.20 7.72
CA HIS A 244 8.67 -7.39 9.11
C HIS A 244 7.50 -6.45 9.37
N MET A 245 6.32 -7.02 9.62
CA MET A 245 5.12 -6.26 9.92
C MET A 245 4.07 -7.15 10.59
N PHE A 246 3.15 -6.53 11.30
CA PHE A 246 1.91 -7.16 11.76
C PHE A 246 0.70 -6.33 11.33
N PHE A 247 -0.47 -6.95 11.47
CA PHE A 247 -1.77 -6.36 11.21
C PHE A 247 -2.53 -6.24 12.51
N GLN A 248 -3.05 -5.06 12.80
CA GLN A 248 -3.98 -4.83 13.89
C GLN A 248 -5.35 -4.54 13.27
N ILE A 249 -6.30 -5.44 13.48
CA ILE A 249 -7.64 -5.39 12.90
C ILE A 249 -8.63 -5.07 14.02
N PHE A 250 -9.43 -4.03 13.82
CA PHE A 250 -10.43 -3.62 14.78
C PHE A 250 -11.56 -2.84 14.10
N MET A 251 -12.67 -2.72 14.82
CA MET A 251 -13.79 -1.89 14.42
C MET A 251 -13.54 -0.46 14.92
N ALA A 252 -13.83 0.52 14.07
CA ALA A 252 -13.74 1.93 14.42
C ALA A 252 -15.12 2.57 14.40
N GLN A 253 -15.35 3.54 15.28
CA GLN A 253 -16.58 4.32 15.29
C GLN A 253 -16.54 5.46 14.28
N HIS A 254 -15.38 6.11 14.15
CA HIS A 254 -15.17 7.17 13.18
C HIS A 254 -13.84 6.97 12.45
N ILE A 255 -13.85 7.19 11.14
CA ILE A 255 -12.69 7.05 10.27
C ILE A 255 -12.67 8.26 9.35
N CYS A 256 -11.57 9.01 9.38
CA CYS A 256 -11.26 9.99 8.36
C CYS A 256 -9.91 9.64 7.70
N ARG A 257 -9.44 10.49 6.78
CA ARG A 257 -8.17 10.23 6.08
C ARG A 257 -6.94 10.31 6.98
N ASP A 258 -7.04 11.01 8.10
CA ASP A 258 -5.90 11.31 8.98
C ASP A 258 -5.97 10.59 10.32
N ALA A 259 -7.16 10.15 10.73
CA ALA A 259 -7.39 9.56 12.03
C ALA A 259 -8.43 8.43 12.00
N VAL A 260 -8.21 7.46 12.88
CA VAL A 260 -9.20 6.45 13.27
C VAL A 260 -9.54 6.67 14.74
N GLU A 261 -10.83 6.68 15.06
CA GLU A 261 -11.32 6.81 16.43
C GLU A 261 -12.01 5.52 16.87
N ILE A 262 -11.63 5.07 18.06
CA ILE A 262 -12.14 3.85 18.70
C ILE A 262 -12.79 4.28 20.00
N HIS A 263 -14.07 3.95 20.16
CA HIS A 263 -14.82 4.24 21.38
C HIS A 263 -14.93 2.96 22.20
N TRP A 264 -14.43 3.03 23.42
CA TRP A 264 -14.45 1.93 24.38
C TRP A 264 -15.75 1.97 25.20
N ALA A 265 -16.18 0.80 25.68
CA ALA A 265 -17.40 0.68 26.50
C ALA A 265 -17.33 1.47 27.82
N ASN A 266 -16.12 1.76 28.31
CA ASN A 266 -15.89 2.60 29.49
C ASN A 266 -15.92 4.11 29.20
N GLY A 267 -16.28 4.51 27.97
CA GLY A 267 -16.33 5.91 27.54
C GLY A 267 -15.00 6.48 27.04
N ASN A 268 -13.89 5.74 27.13
CA ASN A 268 -12.61 6.20 26.61
C ASN A 268 -12.63 6.28 25.08
N ILE A 269 -12.01 7.32 24.53
CA ILE A 269 -11.81 7.47 23.09
C ILE A 269 -10.31 7.37 22.82
N GLN A 270 -9.92 6.45 21.93
CA GLN A 270 -8.56 6.34 21.43
C GLN A 270 -8.52 6.82 19.99
N VAL A 271 -7.60 7.75 19.70
CA VAL A 271 -7.39 8.30 18.35
C VAL A 271 -6.03 7.86 17.82
N ILE A 272 -6.02 7.19 16.67
CA ILE A 272 -4.81 6.71 15.99
C ILE A 272 -4.59 7.58 14.74
N ARG A 273 -3.40 8.15 14.58
CA ARG A 273 -3.03 9.00 13.42
C ARG A 273 -1.82 8.44 12.67
N PRO A 274 -2.04 7.53 11.70
CA PRO A 274 -0.93 6.94 10.94
C PRO A 274 -0.18 7.98 10.11
N VAL A 275 1.14 7.88 10.05
CA VAL A 275 2.00 8.79 9.25
C VAL A 275 1.60 8.84 7.78
N ARG A 276 1.31 7.66 7.20
CA ARG A 276 0.85 7.47 5.81
C ARG A 276 -0.60 7.89 5.54
N GLY A 277 -1.33 8.28 6.59
CA GLY A 277 -2.77 8.44 6.51
C GLY A 277 -3.50 7.11 6.32
N ILE A 278 -4.82 7.20 6.14
CA ILE A 278 -5.73 6.06 6.07
C ILE A 278 -6.33 6.01 4.66
N SER A 279 -6.18 4.85 4.00
CA SER A 279 -6.86 4.60 2.74
C SER A 279 -8.28 4.10 3.00
N ILE A 280 -9.27 4.86 2.53
CA ILE A 280 -10.69 4.50 2.64
C ILE A 280 -11.19 4.08 1.26
N ASN A 281 -11.77 2.88 1.16
CA ASN A 281 -12.52 2.41 -0.01
C ASN A 281 -11.80 2.47 -1.37
N GLY A 282 -10.47 2.31 -1.44
CA GLY A 282 -9.77 2.14 -2.72
C GLY A 282 -9.97 3.29 -3.73
N GLU A 283 -10.28 4.49 -3.24
CA GLU A 283 -10.20 5.80 -3.92
C GLU A 283 -10.55 5.85 -5.42
N ALA A 284 -11.74 5.36 -5.78
CA ALA A 284 -12.37 5.71 -7.06
C ALA A 284 -13.77 6.34 -6.91
N GLN A 285 -14.43 6.27 -5.74
CA GLN A 285 -15.83 6.68 -5.59
C GLN A 285 -16.17 7.42 -4.28
N GLY A 286 -15.26 8.19 -3.71
CA GLY A 286 -15.62 9.13 -2.62
C GLY A 286 -16.32 8.52 -1.39
N GLY A 287 -16.20 7.20 -1.17
CA GLY A 287 -16.91 6.49 -0.10
C GLY A 287 -18.39 6.22 -0.36
N ILE A 288 -18.96 6.61 -1.51
CA ILE A 288 -20.34 6.28 -1.88
C ILE A 288 -20.32 4.87 -2.50
N ARG A 289 -20.93 3.91 -1.81
CA ARG A 289 -21.33 2.64 -2.44
C ARG A 289 -22.77 2.81 -2.91
N PRO A 290 -23.13 2.45 -4.16
CA PRO A 290 -24.50 2.11 -4.45
C PRO A 290 -24.92 0.95 -3.52
N PRO A 291 -26.20 0.89 -3.12
CA PRO A 291 -26.65 -0.15 -2.20
C PRO A 291 -26.32 -1.53 -2.76
N TYR A 292 -25.90 -2.43 -1.87
CA TYR A 292 -25.74 -3.85 -2.19
C TYR A 292 -27.14 -4.44 -2.37
N TRP A 293 -27.66 -4.35 -3.59
CA TRP A 293 -28.72 -5.21 -4.08
C TRP A 293 -28.19 -5.99 -5.29
#